data_AF-A0ABD0A618-F1
#
_entry.id   AF-A0ABD0A618-F1
#
_cell.length_a   1.000
_cell.length_b   1.000
_cell.length_c   1.000
_cell.angle_alpha   90.00
_cell.angle_beta   90.00
_cell.angle_gamma   90.00
#
_symmetry.space_group_name_H-M   'P 1'
#
loop_
_entity.id
_entity.type
_entity.pdbx_description
1 polymer ?
#
loop_
_entity_poly.entity_id
_entity_poly.type
_entity_poly.pdbx_seq_one_letter_code
_entity_poly.pdbx_strand_id
1 'polypeptide(L)'
;MLKVLFLKIKAVVLQDEELKLHKLRKVQDSVYDSAKKSKVSTWLWIYAETAEFFNFHIWEELDNAYLNKVIHYKNKFYKVIEIDPTDKVRYS
;
A
#
# COMPACT_ATOMS: atom_id res chain seq x y z
N MET A 1 10.42 -19.26 21.08
CA MET A 1 9.59 -19.13 19.86
C MET A 1 9.37 -17.64 19.61
N LEU A 2 10.16 -17.02 18.74
CA LEU A 2 10.02 -15.60 18.42
C LEU A 2 8.73 -15.41 17.62
N LYS A 3 7.75 -14.71 18.19
CA LYS A 3 6.53 -14.30 17.49
C LYS A 3 6.95 -13.19 16.54
N VAL A 4 7.31 -13.53 15.30
CA VAL A 4 7.53 -12.54 14.25
C VAL A 4 6.18 -11.88 14.00
N LEU A 5 5.98 -10.70 14.60
CA LEU A 5 4.90 -9.80 14.22
C LEU A 5 5.16 -9.42 12.77
N PHE A 6 4.46 -10.05 11.82
CA PHE A 6 4.36 -9.55 10.46
C PHE A 6 3.78 -8.14 10.55
N LEU A 7 4.66 -7.14 10.55
CA LEU A 7 4.29 -5.74 10.51
C LEU A 7 3.55 -5.55 9.18
N LYS A 8 2.22 -5.46 9.22
CA LYS A 8 1.43 -5.18 8.02
C LYS A 8 1.76 -3.78 7.56
N ILE A 9 2.31 -3.67 6.36
CA ILE A 9 2.60 -2.40 5.72
C ILE A 9 1.29 -1.63 5.55
N LYS A 10 1.25 -0.39 6.04
CA LYS A 10 0.08 0.48 5.95
C LYS A 10 0.26 1.64 4.99
N ALA A 11 1.49 2.13 4.81
CA ALA A 11 1.80 3.14 3.83
C ALA A 11 3.20 2.93 3.23
N VAL A 12 3.36 3.36 1.98
CA VAL A 12 4.58 3.26 1.20
C VAL A 12 4.73 4.54 0.38
N VAL A 13 5.96 5.06 0.28
CA VAL A 13 6.29 6.09 -0.72
C VAL A 13 7.16 5.46 -1.80
N LEU A 14 6.70 5.55 -3.03
CA LEU A 14 7.45 5.15 -4.21
C LEU A 14 8.04 6.38 -4.90
N GLN A 15 9.23 6.25 -5.45
CA GLN A 15 9.81 7.19 -6.41
C GLN A 15 9.86 6.54 -7.79
N ASP A 16 9.34 7.20 -8.81
CA ASP A 16 9.44 6.73 -10.20
C ASP A 16 10.71 7.24 -10.90
N GLU A 17 10.86 6.88 -12.18
CA GLU A 17 12.00 7.26 -13.03
C GLU A 17 12.13 8.78 -13.25
N GLU A 18 11.01 9.51 -13.17
CA GLU A 18 10.97 10.97 -13.29
C GLU A 18 11.19 11.67 -11.94
N LEU A 19 11.62 10.92 -10.92
CA LEU A 19 11.78 11.35 -9.53
C LEU A 19 10.47 11.77 -8.86
N LYS A 20 9.32 11.45 -9.44
CA LYS A 20 8.00 11.76 -8.87
C LYS A 20 7.69 10.83 -7.71
N LEU A 21 7.12 11.41 -6.65
CA LEU A 21 6.74 10.67 -5.45
C LEU A 21 5.28 10.22 -5.51
N HIS A 22 5.06 8.94 -5.24
CA HIS A 22 3.73 8.33 -5.11
C HIS A 22 3.55 7.90 -3.66
N LYS A 23 2.83 8.72 -2.88
CA LYS A 23 2.48 8.42 -1.50
C LYS A 23 1.24 7.54 -1.48
N LEU A 24 1.40 6.28 -1.09
CA LEU A 24 0.35 5.29 -1.09
C LEU A 24 0.01 4.87 0.34
N ARG A 25 -1.27 4.65 0.58
CA ARG A 25 -1.76 4.04 1.82
C ARG A 25 -2.66 2.86 1.53
N LYS A 26 -2.65 1.92 2.46
CA LYS A 26 -3.46 0.71 2.43
C LYS A 26 -4.71 0.94 3.26
N VAL A 27 -5.87 0.88 2.62
CA VAL A 27 -7.18 1.06 3.28
C VAL A 27 -7.99 -0.22 3.19
N GLN A 28 -8.85 -0.43 4.18
CA GLN A 28 -9.82 -1.52 4.17
C GLN A 28 -11.17 -0.98 3.74
N ASP A 29 -11.66 -1.42 2.59
CA ASP A 29 -13.06 -1.24 2.22
C ASP A 29 -13.87 -2.42 2.75
N SER A 30 -15.05 -2.15 3.28
CA SER A 30 -15.89 -3.16 3.93
C SER A 30 -17.34 -2.93 3.58
N VAL A 31 -17.93 -3.93 2.91
CA VAL A 31 -19.34 -3.92 2.54
C VAL A 31 -20.07 -5.00 3.35
N TYR A 32 -21.24 -4.65 3.87
CA TYR A 32 -22.10 -5.63 4.52
C TYR A 32 -22.85 -6.45 3.48
N ASP A 33 -22.55 -7.74 3.41
CA ASP A 33 -23.28 -8.70 2.59
C ASP A 33 -24.52 -9.16 3.37
N SER A 34 -25.68 -8.63 3.00
CA SER A 34 -26.96 -8.92 3.65
C SER A 34 -27.42 -10.36 3.44
N ALA A 35 -27.04 -11.00 2.33
CA ALA A 35 -27.38 -12.39 2.04
C ALA A 35 -26.57 -13.34 2.94
N LYS A 36 -25.29 -13.03 3.18
CA LYS A 36 -24.41 -13.82 4.06
C LYS A 36 -24.43 -13.36 5.52
N LYS A 37 -25.14 -12.28 5.83
CA LYS A 37 -25.19 -11.61 7.14
C LYS A 37 -23.78 -11.33 7.70
N SER A 38 -22.83 -11.01 6.84
CA SER A 38 -21.42 -10.86 7.22
C SER A 38 -20.76 -9.66 6.52
N LYS A 39 -19.65 -9.18 7.08
CA LYS A 39 -18.82 -8.14 6.44
C LYS A 39 -17.84 -8.82 5.50
N VAL A 40 -17.86 -8.39 4.24
CA VAL A 40 -16.80 -8.71 3.28
C VAL A 40 -15.88 -7.50 3.23
N SER A 41 -14.58 -7.74 3.45
CA SER A 41 -13.59 -6.68 3.44
C SER A 41 -12.50 -6.96 2.41
N THR A 42 -12.08 -5.90 1.72
CA THR A 42 -10.98 -5.94 0.75
C THR A 42 -9.97 -4.85 1.09
N TRP A 43 -8.69 -5.19 0.96
CA TRP A 43 -7.61 -4.23 1.13
C TRP A 43 -7.26 -3.58 -0.21
N LEU A 44 -7.10 -2.27 -0.19
CA LEU A 44 -6.89 -1.45 -1.37
C LEU A 44 -5.67 -0.57 -1.16
N TRP A 45 -4.84 -0.42 -2.20
CA TRP A 45 -3.81 0.61 -2.24
C TRP A 45 -4.31 1.82 -3.01
N ILE A 46 -4.31 2.96 -2.34
CA ILE A 46 -4.76 4.23 -2.89
C ILE A 46 -3.70 5.30 -2.69
N TYR A 47 -3.72 6.33 -3.54
CA TYR A 47 -2.99 7.56 -3.27
C TYR A 47 -3.51 8.20 -1.98
N ALA A 48 -2.59 8.57 -1.08
CA ALA A 48 -2.95 9.16 0.20
C ALA A 48 -3.70 10.50 0.05
N GLU A 49 -3.34 11.28 -0.98
CA GLU A 49 -3.86 12.63 -1.20
C GLU A 49 -5.18 12.66 -1.96
N THR A 50 -5.35 11.80 -2.98
CA THR A 50 -6.54 11.83 -3.87
C THR A 50 -7.54 10.71 -3.59
N ALA A 51 -7.17 9.70 -2.81
CA ALA A 51 -7.90 8.45 -2.63
C ALA A 51 -8.18 7.66 -3.93
N GLU A 52 -7.51 7.99 -5.03
CA GLU A 52 -7.57 7.24 -6.28
C GLU A 52 -6.85 5.90 -6.15
N PHE A 53 -7.38 4.88 -6.82
CA PHE A 53 -6.77 3.57 -6.87
C PHE A 53 -5.38 3.61 -7.52
N PHE A 54 -4.41 3.01 -6.82
CA PHE A 54 -3.13 2.72 -7.43
C PHE A 54 -3.19 1.40 -8.21
N ASN A 55 -2.20 1.16 -9.07
CA ASN A 55 -2.23 0.03 -9.98
C ASN A 55 -2.34 -1.33 -9.25
N PHE A 56 -3.46 -2.03 -9.43
CA PHE A 56 -3.77 -3.28 -8.74
C PHE A 56 -2.81 -4.44 -9.08
N HIS A 57 -2.14 -4.40 -10.22
CA HIS A 57 -1.20 -5.46 -10.62
C HIS A 57 0.05 -5.53 -9.73
N ILE A 58 0.35 -4.47 -8.97
CA ILE A 58 1.53 -4.44 -8.09
C ILE A 58 1.17 -4.40 -6.61
N TRP A 59 -0.10 -4.61 -6.25
CA TRP A 59 -0.51 -4.61 -4.84
C TRP A 59 0.17 -5.69 -4.01
N GLU A 60 0.42 -6.87 -4.58
CA GLU A 60 1.19 -7.92 -3.89
C GLU A 60 2.64 -7.49 -3.63
N GLU A 61 3.24 -6.77 -4.59
CA GLU A 61 4.60 -6.22 -4.43
C GLU A 61 4.67 -5.15 -3.35
N LEU A 62 3.60 -4.35 -3.20
CA LEU A 62 3.44 -3.35 -2.14
C LEU A 62 3.19 -3.98 -0.77
N ASP A 63 2.41 -5.07 -0.72
CA ASP A 63 2.14 -5.84 0.50
C ASP A 63 3.41 -6.45 1.10
N ASN A 64 4.37 -6.75 0.23
CA ASN A 64 5.68 -7.32 0.57
C ASN A 64 6.82 -6.32 0.30
N ALA A 65 6.54 -5.01 0.35
CA ALA A 65 7.56 -3.99 0.13
C ALA A 65 8.61 -3.97 1.25
N TYR A 66 9.85 -3.66 0.88
CA TYR A 66 10.93 -3.35 1.80
C TYR A 66 11.69 -2.12 1.26
N LEU A 67 12.39 -1.40 2.13
CA LEU A 67 13.10 -0.18 1.74
C LEU A 67 14.10 -0.47 0.62
N ASN A 68 14.18 0.41 -0.38
CA ASN A 68 14.98 0.29 -1.59
C ASN A 68 14.58 -0.84 -2.56
N LYS A 69 13.49 -1.58 -2.30
CA LYS A 69 12.92 -2.50 -3.29
C LYS A 69 12.59 -1.73 -4.57
N VAL A 70 12.96 -2.28 -5.72
CA VAL A 70 12.55 -1.76 -7.03
C VAL A 70 11.46 -2.64 -7.58
N ILE A 71 10.30 -2.05 -7.85
CA ILE A 71 9.13 -2.73 -8.41
C ILE A 71 9.06 -2.37 -9.89
N HIS A 72 9.12 -3.39 -10.75
CA HIS A 72 9.05 -3.26 -12.19
C HIS A 72 7.62 -3.51 -12.65
N TYR A 73 7.01 -2.57 -13.35
CA TYR A 73 5.67 -2.75 -13.89
C TYR A 73 5.52 -2.10 -15.26
N LYS A 74 5.25 -2.92 -16.28
CA LYS A 74 5.31 -2.52 -17.70
C LYS A 74 6.66 -1.85 -17.97
N ASN A 75 6.66 -0.65 -18.56
CA ASN A 75 7.86 0.12 -18.87
C ASN A 75 8.13 1.19 -17.79
N LYS A 76 7.83 0.90 -16.53
CA LYS A 76 8.07 1.80 -15.40
C LYS A 76 8.74 1.08 -14.24
N PHE A 77 9.64 1.77 -13.57
CA PHE A 77 10.25 1.37 -12.32
C PHE A 77 9.78 2.26 -11.16
N TYR A 78 9.53 1.62 -10.02
CA TYR A 78 9.17 2.30 -8.77
C TYR A 78 10.12 1.85 -7.67
N LYS A 79 10.90 2.77 -7.11
CA LYS A 79 11.75 2.50 -5.96
C LYS A 79 11.00 2.80 -4.67
N VAL A 80 10.95 1.86 -3.74
CA VAL A 80 10.42 2.08 -2.39
C VAL A 80 11.43 2.92 -1.61
N ILE A 81 11.05 4.15 -1.26
CA ILE A 81 11.93 5.08 -0.51
C ILE A 81 11.48 5.29 0.93
N GLU A 82 10.25 4.92 1.28
CA GLU A 82 9.72 5.00 2.64
C GLU A 82 8.66 3.92 2.86
N ILE A 83 8.60 3.40 4.09
CA ILE A 83 7.59 2.44 4.56
C ILE A 83 7.13 2.89 5.95
N ASP A 84 5.83 3.17 6.11
CA ASP A 84 5.23 3.42 7.41
C ASP A 84 4.28 2.25 7.78
N PRO A 85 4.62 1.45 8.79
CA PRO A 85 3.75 0.39 9.29
C PRO A 85 2.65 0.89 10.23
N THR A 86 2.72 2.15 10.68
CA THR A 86 1.82 2.72 11.69
C THR A 86 0.74 3.66 11.14
N ASP A 87 0.81 4.05 9.86
CA ASP A 87 -0.08 5.06 9.25
C ASP A 87 -0.16 6.34 10.08
N LYS A 88 0.93 6.69 10.77
CA LYS A 88 0.98 7.93 11.55
C LYS A 88 1.30 9.05 10.57
N VAL A 89 0.25 9.58 9.94
CA VAL A 89 0.32 10.85 9.22
C VAL A 89 0.90 11.90 10.19
N ARG A 90 2.18 12.23 10.01
CA ARG A 90 2.84 13.30 10.77
C ARG A 90 2.49 14.62 10.10
N TYR A 91 1.57 15.37 10.70
CA TYR A 91 1.40 16.78 10.35
C TYR A 91 2.63 17.54 10.84
N SER A 92 3.29 18.28 9.93
CA SER A 92 4.36 19.25 10.24
C SER A 92 3.77 20.65 10.27
#